data_AF-A0A2G5C8X3-F1
#
_entry.id   AF-A0A2G5C8X3-F1
#
_cell.length_a   1.000
_cell.length_b   1.000
_cell.length_c   1.000
_cell.angle_alpha   90.00
_cell.angle_beta   90.00
_cell.angle_gamma   90.00
#
_symmetry.space_group_name_H-M   'P 1'
#
loop_
_entity.id
_entity.type
_entity.pdbx_description
1 polymer ?
#
loop_
_entity_poly.entity_id
_entity_poly.type
_entity_poly.pdbx_seq_one_letter_code
_entity_poly.pdbx_strand_id
1 'polypeptide(L)'
;MRAGVALSRLSSSTFQFGNLNQFPTIYKPNLLQLSSFSRSSNPSNINLSKKKLFHTVSSAMASSFMPEQARVPPAIELPTPPVTKFKIALCQLSVTEDKERNISHARKAIEEAAEKGVDLVLLPEIWNSPYSNDSFPIYAEDIDSGGDASPSTAMLSEVAHRLQITIVGGSIPERSGGRLYNTCCVFGKDGKLRAKHRKLHLFDIDIPGQITFKESKTLTAGENPTIVDTDVGRIGIGICYDIRFEELAMLYAARGAHLLCYPGAFNMTTGPLHWELLQRAR
;
A
#
# COMPACT_ATOMS: atom_id res chain seq x y z
N MET A 1 1.91 20.72 21.41
CA MET A 1 3.17 19.95 21.50
C MET A 1 3.66 19.72 20.09
N ARG A 2 4.81 20.29 19.72
CA ARG A 2 5.36 20.29 18.35
C ARG A 2 5.95 18.93 18.01
N ALA A 3 5.46 18.27 16.98
CA ALA A 3 6.12 17.09 16.39
C ALA A 3 7.30 17.59 15.55
N GLY A 4 8.53 17.37 16.05
CA GLY A 4 9.76 17.72 15.34
C GLY A 4 10.07 16.72 14.24
N VAL A 5 10.21 17.21 13.01
CA VAL A 5 10.78 16.48 11.88
C VAL A 5 12.30 16.46 12.05
N ALA A 6 12.87 15.29 12.33
CA ALA A 6 14.32 15.13 12.38
C ALA A 6 14.88 15.00 10.96
N LEU A 7 15.64 16.04 10.55
CA LEU A 7 16.51 16.04 9.38
C LEU A 7 17.83 15.34 9.73
N SER A 8 18.23 14.34 8.96
CA SER A 8 19.63 13.91 8.89
C SER A 8 20.12 13.93 7.44
N ARG A 9 21.03 14.86 7.15
CA ARG A 9 21.88 14.85 5.96
C ARG A 9 22.82 13.65 6.04
N LEU A 10 22.93 12.88 4.97
CA LEU A 10 24.06 11.96 4.79
C LEU A 10 24.68 12.19 3.40
N SER A 11 25.90 12.71 3.44
CA SER A 11 26.84 12.76 2.33
C SER A 11 27.38 11.36 2.02
N SER A 12 27.67 11.16 0.75
CA SER A 12 28.38 10.04 0.14
C SER A 12 29.55 9.45 0.96
N SER A 13 29.46 8.16 1.28
CA SER A 13 30.63 7.27 1.41
C SER A 13 30.24 5.80 1.26
N THR A 14 30.99 5.10 0.42
CA THR A 14 30.94 3.67 0.10
C THR A 14 31.20 2.83 1.35
N PHE A 15 30.40 1.80 1.61
CA PHE A 15 30.69 0.78 2.64
C PHE A 15 30.62 -0.64 2.08
N GLN A 16 31.71 -1.38 2.33
CA GLN A 16 31.89 -2.81 2.02
C GLN A 16 31.08 -3.70 2.97
N PHE A 17 30.67 -4.87 2.47
CA PHE A 17 29.98 -5.91 3.24
C PHE A 17 30.91 -6.61 4.24
N GLY A 18 30.52 -6.61 5.51
CA GLY A 18 31.09 -7.42 6.58
C GLY A 18 30.17 -8.58 6.98
N ASN A 19 30.78 -9.75 7.17
CA ASN A 19 30.18 -11.04 7.54
C ASN A 19 29.24 -10.98 8.76
N LEU A 20 28.03 -11.54 8.62
CA LEU A 20 27.07 -11.80 9.70
C LEU A 20 27.04 -13.30 10.02
N ASN A 21 27.84 -13.71 11.00
CA ASN A 21 27.69 -15.00 11.67
C ASN A 21 27.88 -14.75 13.17
N GLN A 22 26.78 -14.58 13.91
CA GLN A 22 26.63 -14.91 15.33
C GLN A 22 25.28 -14.41 15.87
N PHE A 23 24.32 -15.32 16.09
CA PHE A 23 23.25 -15.16 17.08
C PHE A 23 23.02 -16.50 17.78
N PRO A 24 22.92 -16.56 19.12
CA PRO A 24 22.73 -17.80 19.86
C PRO A 24 21.25 -18.24 19.88
N THR A 25 21.05 -19.53 19.65
CA THR A 25 19.76 -20.23 19.64
C THR A 25 19.35 -20.57 21.09
N ILE A 26 18.19 -20.09 21.55
CA ILE A 26 17.53 -20.58 22.77
C ILE A 26 16.20 -21.20 22.34
N TYR A 27 16.15 -22.53 22.23
CA TYR A 27 14.93 -23.33 22.41
C TYR A 27 15.33 -24.81 22.54
N LYS A 28 14.95 -25.45 23.65
CA LYS A 28 15.03 -26.91 23.89
C LYS A 28 13.63 -27.45 24.07
N PRO A 29 13.25 -28.55 23.39
CA PRO A 29 12.24 -29.47 23.89
C PRO A 29 12.88 -30.80 24.30
N ASN A 30 12.50 -31.27 25.50
CA ASN A 30 12.82 -32.60 26.01
C ASN A 30 12.12 -33.68 25.17
N LEU A 31 12.85 -34.73 24.77
CA LEU A 31 12.26 -36.02 24.41
C LEU A 31 13.06 -37.17 25.02
N LEU A 32 12.29 -38.17 25.45
CA LEU A 32 12.60 -39.27 26.35
C LEU A 32 13.64 -40.27 25.79
N GLN A 33 14.43 -40.83 26.70
CA GLN A 33 15.38 -41.92 26.51
C GLN A 33 14.67 -43.24 26.13
N LEU A 34 15.24 -43.98 25.18
CA LEU A 34 15.21 -45.45 25.14
C LEU A 34 16.56 -45.97 24.66
N SER A 35 17.21 -46.77 25.50
CA SER A 35 18.56 -47.29 25.33
C SER A 35 18.58 -48.75 24.86
N SER A 36 19.62 -49.02 24.06
CA SER A 36 20.48 -50.22 24.01
C SER A 36 19.96 -51.58 23.50
N PHE A 37 20.54 -51.96 22.34
CA PHE A 37 21.31 -53.19 22.04
C PHE A 37 20.89 -54.56 22.62
N SER A 38 20.74 -55.53 21.71
CA SER A 38 21.53 -56.77 21.76
C SER A 38 21.61 -57.46 20.38
N ARG A 39 22.72 -58.16 20.13
CA ARG A 39 23.12 -58.81 18.87
C ARG A 39 23.44 -60.27 19.20
N SER A 40 22.92 -61.24 18.45
CA SER A 40 23.37 -62.66 18.44
C SER A 40 23.07 -63.23 17.04
N SER A 41 24.09 -63.51 16.21
CA SER A 41 24.83 -64.78 15.99
C SER A 41 24.30 -65.62 14.80
N ASN A 42 25.12 -65.66 13.75
CA ASN A 42 25.22 -66.48 12.49
C ASN A 42 24.79 -67.98 12.56
N PRO A 43 24.85 -68.77 11.45
CA PRO A 43 24.51 -68.53 10.02
C PRO A 43 23.77 -69.74 9.37
N SER A 44 23.20 -69.61 8.16
CA SER A 44 23.15 -70.72 7.18
C SER A 44 22.70 -70.27 5.78
N ASN A 45 23.39 -70.81 4.79
CA ASN A 45 23.21 -70.61 3.35
C ASN A 45 21.82 -70.99 2.85
N ILE A 46 21.29 -70.25 1.87
CA ILE A 46 20.77 -70.79 0.59
C ILE A 46 20.61 -69.62 -0.39
N ASN A 47 21.10 -69.84 -1.59
CA ASN A 47 21.21 -68.93 -2.72
C ASN A 47 19.95 -69.07 -3.60
N LEU A 48 19.15 -68.03 -3.82
CA LEU A 48 18.18 -68.01 -4.94
C LEU A 48 17.85 -66.59 -5.40
N SER A 49 17.80 -66.48 -6.72
CA SER A 49 17.90 -65.28 -7.53
C SER A 49 16.64 -64.39 -7.58
N LYS A 50 16.88 -63.08 -7.68
CA LYS A 50 16.14 -62.07 -8.46
C LYS A 50 14.59 -62.09 -8.39
N LYS A 51 14.04 -61.12 -7.66
CA LYS A 51 13.05 -60.11 -8.15
C LYS A 51 12.80 -59.08 -7.03
N LYS A 52 13.44 -57.91 -7.09
CA LYS A 52 13.09 -56.76 -6.24
C LYS A 52 11.84 -56.12 -6.83
N LEU A 53 10.71 -56.27 -6.15
CA LEU A 53 9.53 -55.44 -6.34
C LEU A 53 9.78 -54.15 -5.55
N PHE A 54 10.18 -53.08 -6.23
CA PHE A 54 10.25 -51.76 -5.62
C PHE A 54 8.82 -51.19 -5.53
N HIS A 55 8.21 -51.24 -4.35
CA HIS A 55 7.07 -50.39 -4.05
C HIS A 55 7.58 -48.99 -3.71
N THR A 56 7.47 -48.08 -4.66
CA THR A 56 7.65 -46.64 -4.44
C THR A 56 6.46 -46.15 -3.62
N VAL A 57 6.69 -45.82 -2.34
CA VAL A 57 5.70 -45.09 -1.54
C VAL A 57 5.71 -43.65 -2.03
N SER A 58 4.69 -43.28 -2.80
CA SER A 58 4.48 -41.90 -3.24
C SER A 58 4.11 -41.03 -2.04
N SER A 59 5.00 -40.13 -1.65
CA SER A 59 4.72 -39.02 -0.75
C SER A 59 3.88 -37.97 -1.50
N ALA A 60 2.60 -38.25 -1.70
CA ALA A 60 1.64 -37.31 -2.26
C ALA A 60 0.84 -36.64 -1.13
N MET A 61 1.42 -35.62 -0.51
CA MET A 61 0.70 -34.59 0.25
C MET A 61 1.32 -33.23 -0.05
N ALA A 62 1.41 -32.88 -1.33
CA ALA A 62 1.47 -31.49 -1.72
C ALA A 62 0.02 -31.00 -1.77
N SER A 63 -0.39 -30.22 -0.77
CA SER A 63 -1.68 -29.53 -0.73
C SER A 63 -1.88 -28.80 -2.05
N SER A 64 -2.91 -29.19 -2.81
CA SER A 64 -3.34 -28.57 -4.07
C SER A 64 -4.08 -27.27 -3.80
N PHE A 65 -3.48 -26.38 -3.00
CA PHE A 65 -4.04 -25.06 -2.76
C PHE A 65 -4.01 -24.27 -4.08
N MET A 66 -5.16 -24.18 -4.74
CA MET A 66 -5.36 -23.37 -5.93
C MET A 66 -5.95 -22.03 -5.48
N PRO A 67 -5.14 -20.96 -5.32
CA PRO A 67 -5.63 -19.67 -4.84
C PRO A 67 -6.75 -19.08 -5.72
N GLU A 68 -6.77 -19.45 -7.00
CA GLU A 68 -7.85 -19.17 -7.95
C GLU A 68 -9.22 -19.69 -7.48
N GLN A 69 -9.26 -20.89 -6.88
CA GLN A 69 -10.49 -21.54 -6.40
C GLN A 69 -10.97 -21.00 -5.04
N ALA A 70 -10.12 -20.25 -4.32
CA ALA A 70 -10.52 -19.57 -3.09
C ALA A 70 -11.37 -18.30 -3.37
N ARG A 71 -11.49 -17.87 -4.63
CA ARG A 71 -12.26 -16.69 -5.06
C ARG A 71 -13.66 -17.07 -5.56
N VAL A 72 -14.44 -17.81 -4.77
CA VAL A 72 -15.85 -18.12 -5.09
C VAL A 72 -16.75 -17.20 -4.25
N PRO A 73 -17.74 -16.51 -4.86
CA PRO A 73 -18.15 -16.58 -6.26
C PRO A 73 -17.12 -16.00 -7.23
N PRO A 74 -17.00 -16.56 -8.46
CA PRO A 74 -16.07 -16.08 -9.47
C PRO A 74 -16.27 -14.57 -9.68
N ALA A 75 -15.15 -13.86 -9.79
CA ALA A 75 -15.17 -12.42 -10.06
C ALA A 75 -16.05 -12.15 -11.29
N ILE A 76 -16.92 -11.14 -11.19
CA ILE A 76 -17.75 -10.72 -12.32
C ILE A 76 -16.78 -10.34 -13.46
N GLU A 77 -16.96 -10.96 -14.64
CA GLU A 77 -16.23 -10.56 -15.85
C GLU A 77 -16.70 -9.16 -16.27
N LEU A 78 -16.06 -8.14 -15.69
CA LEU A 78 -16.27 -6.76 -16.08
C LEU A 78 -15.42 -6.48 -17.31
N PRO A 79 -15.91 -5.71 -18.30
CA PRO A 79 -15.05 -5.21 -19.37
C PRO A 79 -13.90 -4.43 -18.72
N THR A 80 -12.69 -4.96 -18.83
CA THR A 80 -11.48 -4.35 -18.27
C THR A 80 -10.85 -3.45 -19.33
N PRO A 81 -10.42 -2.23 -18.98
CA PRO A 81 -9.66 -1.40 -19.90
C PRO A 81 -8.37 -2.12 -20.29
N PRO A 82 -7.93 -2.03 -21.57
CA PRO A 82 -6.73 -2.71 -22.03
C PRO A 82 -5.51 -2.24 -21.21
N VAL A 83 -4.73 -3.20 -20.68
CA VAL A 83 -3.51 -2.90 -19.91
C VAL A 83 -2.32 -2.96 -20.84
N THR A 84 -1.56 -1.86 -20.89
CA THR A 84 -0.28 -1.79 -21.58
C THR A 84 0.85 -1.56 -20.58
N LYS A 85 2.10 -1.71 -21.01
CA LYS A 85 3.25 -1.36 -20.19
C LYS A 85 3.30 0.17 -20.05
N PHE A 86 3.23 0.66 -18.82
CA PHE A 86 3.30 2.09 -18.51
C PHE A 86 4.35 2.39 -17.45
N LYS A 87 4.73 3.67 -17.31
CA LYS A 87 5.62 4.13 -16.24
C LYS A 87 4.83 4.90 -15.18
N ILE A 88 5.10 4.61 -13.92
CA ILE A 88 4.52 5.28 -12.75
C ILE A 88 5.58 6.04 -11.98
N ALA A 89 5.25 7.24 -11.49
CA ALA A 89 6.03 7.97 -10.48
C ALA A 89 5.26 8.07 -9.16
N LEU A 90 5.96 7.77 -8.07
CA LEU A 90 5.46 7.94 -6.71
C LEU A 90 6.19 9.14 -6.10
N CYS A 91 5.47 10.23 -5.86
CA CYS A 91 6.05 11.45 -5.29
C CYS A 91 6.05 11.35 -3.77
N GLN A 92 7.23 11.53 -3.15
CA GLN A 92 7.36 11.67 -1.71
C GLN A 92 7.67 13.13 -1.39
N LEU A 93 6.72 13.82 -0.77
CA LEU A 93 6.77 15.25 -0.55
C LEU A 93 6.98 15.57 0.94
N SER A 94 7.85 16.54 1.22
CA SER A 94 7.92 17.16 2.54
C SER A 94 6.87 18.28 2.60
N VAL A 95 6.02 18.22 3.62
CA VAL A 95 4.86 19.10 3.79
C VAL A 95 5.15 20.15 4.87
N THR A 96 4.77 21.40 4.61
CA THR A 96 4.90 22.53 5.54
C THR A 96 3.53 23.10 5.91
N GLU A 97 3.51 24.13 6.77
CA GLU A 97 2.31 24.90 7.09
C GLU A 97 1.90 25.87 5.97
N ASP A 98 2.73 26.06 4.95
CA ASP A 98 2.45 26.95 3.82
C ASP A 98 1.82 26.16 2.66
N LYS A 99 0.50 26.31 2.50
CA LYS A 99 -0.27 25.61 1.47
C LYS A 99 0.22 25.93 0.06
N GLU A 100 0.51 27.18 -0.25
CA GLU A 100 0.95 27.59 -1.60
C GLU A 100 2.31 27.00 -1.93
N ARG A 101 3.21 26.95 -0.95
CA ARG A 101 4.49 26.25 -1.07
C ARG A 101 4.29 24.75 -1.30
N ASN A 102 3.39 24.10 -0.58
CA ASN A 102 3.10 22.68 -0.76
C ASN A 102 2.55 22.39 -2.18
N ILE A 103 1.62 23.21 -2.66
CA ILE A 103 1.07 23.12 -4.03
C ILE A 103 2.16 23.32 -5.08
N SER A 104 2.99 24.34 -4.91
CA SER A 104 4.11 24.61 -5.82
C SER A 104 5.14 23.47 -5.83
N HIS A 105 5.40 22.87 -4.67
CA HIS A 105 6.31 21.73 -4.55
C HIS A 105 5.74 20.47 -5.22
N ALA A 106 4.45 20.17 -5.01
CA ALA A 106 3.77 19.06 -5.66
C ALA A 106 3.74 19.23 -7.19
N ARG A 107 3.43 20.43 -7.69
CA ARG A 107 3.49 20.78 -9.11
C ARG A 107 4.87 20.46 -9.70
N LYS A 108 5.93 20.96 -9.06
CA LYS A 108 7.30 20.74 -9.52
C LYS A 108 7.65 19.25 -9.56
N ALA A 109 7.29 18.48 -8.54
CA ALA A 109 7.53 17.03 -8.50
C ALA A 109 6.78 16.28 -9.62
N ILE A 110 5.56 16.70 -9.95
CA ILE A 110 4.78 16.15 -11.07
C ILE A 110 5.46 16.47 -12.41
N GLU A 111 5.92 17.72 -12.60
CA GLU A 111 6.61 18.16 -13.81
C GLU A 111 7.93 17.40 -14.02
N GLU A 112 8.76 17.27 -12.99
CA GLU A 112 10.00 16.49 -13.01
C GLU A 112 9.75 14.99 -13.28
N ALA A 113 8.61 14.46 -12.84
CA ALA A 113 8.20 13.10 -13.17
C ALA A 113 7.79 12.98 -14.64
N ALA A 114 7.03 13.94 -15.16
CA ALA A 114 6.57 13.96 -16.55
C ALA A 114 7.74 14.02 -17.54
N GLU A 115 8.83 14.72 -17.21
CA GLU A 115 10.08 14.74 -18.00
C GLU A 115 10.68 13.33 -18.23
N LYS A 116 10.34 12.35 -17.38
CA LYS A 116 10.81 10.95 -17.48
C LYS A 116 9.86 10.06 -18.30
N GLY A 117 8.83 10.66 -18.89
CA GLY A 117 7.82 10.00 -19.72
C GLY A 117 6.94 9.05 -18.92
N VAL A 118 6.43 9.50 -17.78
CA VAL A 118 5.48 8.73 -16.96
C VAL A 118 4.05 8.91 -17.46
N ASP A 119 3.25 7.86 -17.32
CA ASP A 119 1.83 7.85 -17.71
C ASP A 119 0.93 8.10 -16.48
N LEU A 120 1.42 7.76 -15.30
CA LEU A 120 0.72 7.84 -14.02
C LEU A 120 1.61 8.49 -12.95
N VAL A 121 1.05 9.45 -12.21
CA VAL A 121 1.67 10.02 -11.00
C VAL A 121 0.79 9.75 -9.78
N LEU A 122 1.41 9.38 -8.66
CA LEU A 122 0.79 9.25 -7.35
C LEU A 122 1.39 10.26 -6.36
N LEU A 123 0.56 11.12 -5.78
CA LEU A 123 0.94 11.99 -4.65
C LEU A 123 0.68 11.30 -3.29
N PRO A 124 1.29 11.76 -2.18
CA PRO A 124 1.11 11.16 -0.85
C PRO A 124 -0.19 11.63 -0.17
N GLU A 125 -0.52 11.05 0.99
CA GLU A 125 -1.67 11.47 1.81
C GLU A 125 -1.46 12.88 2.40
N ILE A 126 -2.53 13.69 2.42
CA ILE A 126 -2.58 15.06 2.98
C ILE A 126 -1.33 15.87 2.61
N TRP A 127 -1.06 15.96 1.31
CA TRP A 127 0.18 16.57 0.81
C TRP A 127 0.13 18.11 0.82
N ASN A 128 -1.07 18.70 0.90
CA ASN A 128 -1.25 20.15 0.82
C ASN A 128 -1.16 20.87 2.18
N SER A 129 -1.07 20.14 3.30
CA SER A 129 -1.17 20.71 4.65
C SER A 129 -0.61 19.79 5.74
N PRO A 130 -0.27 20.30 6.93
CA PRO A 130 0.16 19.44 8.03
C PRO A 130 -0.92 18.41 8.42
N TYR A 131 -0.50 17.18 8.67
CA TYR A 131 -1.39 16.10 9.12
C TYR A 131 -1.73 16.26 10.60
N SER A 132 -2.77 17.02 10.93
CA SER A 132 -3.26 17.18 12.30
C SER A 132 -4.74 17.57 12.36
N ASN A 133 -5.40 17.18 13.46
CA ASN A 133 -6.82 17.51 13.71
C ASN A 133 -7.09 19.02 13.76
N ASP A 134 -6.10 19.83 14.17
CA ASP A 134 -6.21 21.29 14.23
C ASP A 134 -6.04 21.92 12.83
N SER A 135 -5.25 21.28 11.96
CA SER A 135 -5.00 21.74 10.60
C SER A 135 -6.15 21.41 9.65
N PHE A 136 -6.76 20.22 9.74
CA PHE A 136 -7.75 19.80 8.74
C PHE A 136 -8.85 20.84 8.45
N PRO A 137 -9.49 21.50 9.44
CA PRO A 137 -10.52 22.49 9.16
C PRO A 137 -9.99 23.74 8.47
N ILE A 138 -8.77 24.17 8.78
CA ILE A 138 -8.14 25.39 8.25
C ILE A 138 -7.75 25.18 6.79
N TYR A 139 -7.23 23.99 6.46
CA TYR A 139 -6.69 23.71 5.13
C TYR A 139 -7.70 23.02 4.21
N ALA A 140 -8.87 22.63 4.71
CA ALA A 140 -9.88 21.96 3.90
C ALA A 140 -10.39 22.81 2.74
N GLU A 141 -10.55 22.14 1.60
CA GLU A 141 -10.97 22.75 0.34
C GLU A 141 -12.33 22.20 -0.09
N ASP A 142 -13.13 23.04 -0.76
CA ASP A 142 -14.37 22.61 -1.38
C ASP A 142 -14.09 22.15 -2.82
N ILE A 143 -13.87 20.84 -2.95
CA ILE A 143 -13.52 20.19 -4.21
C ILE A 143 -14.65 20.34 -5.24
N ASP A 144 -15.91 20.32 -4.80
CA ASP A 144 -17.07 20.36 -5.70
C ASP A 144 -17.29 21.78 -6.25
N SER A 145 -16.96 22.81 -5.49
CA SER A 145 -16.95 24.21 -5.95
C SER A 145 -15.80 24.51 -6.93
N GLY A 146 -14.68 23.80 -6.84
CA GLY A 146 -13.53 23.94 -7.74
C GLY A 146 -12.86 25.33 -7.71
N GLY A 147 -11.97 25.59 -8.68
CA GLY A 147 -11.28 26.88 -8.81
C GLY A 147 -10.55 27.33 -7.54
N ASP A 148 -10.77 28.57 -7.12
CA ASP A 148 -10.15 29.15 -5.91
C ASP A 148 -10.64 28.50 -4.60
N ALA A 149 -11.79 27.81 -4.63
CA ALA A 149 -12.27 27.06 -3.47
C ALA A 149 -11.52 25.73 -3.27
N SER A 150 -10.84 25.24 -4.33
CA SER A 150 -9.92 24.11 -4.26
C SER A 150 -8.69 24.29 -5.15
N PRO A 151 -7.74 25.17 -4.76
CA PRO A 151 -6.53 25.41 -5.53
C PRO A 151 -5.66 24.16 -5.68
N SER A 152 -5.72 23.23 -4.72
CA SER A 152 -4.98 21.97 -4.81
C SER A 152 -5.49 21.12 -5.98
N THR A 153 -6.81 20.96 -6.11
CA THR A 153 -7.39 20.16 -7.20
C THR A 153 -7.38 20.89 -8.54
N ALA A 154 -7.53 22.22 -8.54
CA ALA A 154 -7.37 23.04 -9.73
C ALA A 154 -5.97 22.90 -10.34
N MET A 155 -4.93 22.92 -9.50
CA MET A 155 -3.55 22.64 -9.93
C MET A 155 -3.43 21.25 -10.56
N LEU A 156 -3.94 20.21 -9.88
CA LEU A 156 -3.86 18.83 -10.38
C LEU A 156 -4.57 18.65 -11.73
N SER A 157 -5.75 19.24 -11.88
CA SER A 157 -6.51 19.23 -13.14
C SER A 157 -5.71 19.88 -14.27
N GLU A 158 -5.14 21.06 -14.04
CA GLU A 158 -4.38 21.79 -15.05
C GLU A 158 -3.12 21.02 -15.47
N VAL A 159 -2.33 20.52 -14.52
CA VAL A 159 -1.09 19.80 -14.85
C VAL A 159 -1.36 18.44 -15.50
N ALA A 160 -2.43 17.74 -15.10
CA ALA A 160 -2.85 16.50 -15.76
C ALA A 160 -3.17 16.73 -17.24
N HIS A 161 -3.93 17.79 -17.55
CA HIS A 161 -4.24 18.17 -18.92
C HIS A 161 -3.00 18.61 -19.70
N ARG A 162 -2.22 19.54 -19.15
CA ARG A 162 -1.06 20.09 -19.85
C ARG A 162 0.01 19.05 -20.14
N LEU A 163 0.26 18.14 -19.20
CA LEU A 163 1.31 17.11 -19.31
C LEU A 163 0.78 15.80 -19.94
N GLN A 164 -0.53 15.69 -20.18
CA GLN A 164 -1.17 14.49 -20.73
C GLN A 164 -0.90 13.22 -19.90
N ILE A 165 -0.97 13.36 -18.58
CA ILE A 165 -0.73 12.27 -17.60
C ILE A 165 -1.97 12.01 -16.75
N THR A 166 -2.13 10.77 -16.28
CA THR A 166 -3.10 10.45 -15.24
C THR A 166 -2.49 10.75 -13.88
N ILE A 167 -3.27 11.34 -12.97
CA ILE A 167 -2.80 11.69 -11.63
C ILE A 167 -3.74 11.11 -10.59
N VAL A 168 -3.23 10.22 -9.73
CA VAL A 168 -3.85 9.91 -8.44
C VAL A 168 -3.32 10.94 -7.46
N GLY A 169 -4.16 11.94 -7.17
CA GLY A 169 -3.83 13.19 -6.51
C GLY A 169 -3.53 13.08 -5.02
N GLY A 170 -3.07 11.92 -4.52
CA GLY A 170 -2.81 11.72 -3.11
C GLY A 170 -4.07 11.98 -2.31
N SER A 171 -3.99 12.67 -1.17
CA SER A 171 -5.21 13.22 -0.56
C SER A 171 -5.03 14.63 -0.02
N ILE A 172 -6.16 15.31 0.18
CA ILE A 172 -6.27 16.60 0.86
C ILE A 172 -7.46 16.57 1.82
N PRO A 173 -7.51 17.47 2.83
CA PRO A 173 -8.73 17.67 3.59
C PRO A 173 -9.80 18.29 2.68
N GLU A 174 -10.96 17.66 2.57
CA GLU A 174 -12.12 18.13 1.81
C GLU A 174 -13.17 18.70 2.77
N ARG A 175 -13.77 19.82 2.41
CA ARG A 175 -14.97 20.36 3.06
C ARG A 175 -16.18 20.10 2.16
N SER A 176 -17.20 19.43 2.70
CA SER A 176 -18.44 19.15 1.95
C SER A 176 -19.61 18.94 2.90
N GLY A 177 -20.71 19.67 2.69
CA GLY A 177 -21.93 19.54 3.50
C GLY A 177 -21.72 19.77 5.00
N GLY A 178 -20.85 20.72 5.37
CA GLY A 178 -20.51 21.02 6.78
C GLY A 178 -19.61 19.98 7.45
N ARG A 179 -19.19 18.94 6.74
CA ARG A 179 -18.29 17.89 7.22
C ARG A 179 -16.92 18.01 6.57
N LEU A 180 -15.95 17.34 7.17
CA LEU A 180 -14.58 17.24 6.68
C LEU A 180 -14.23 15.80 6.33
N TYR A 181 -13.48 15.58 5.27
CA TYR A 181 -13.06 14.26 4.81
C TYR A 181 -11.58 14.24 4.44
N ASN A 182 -10.95 13.07 4.47
CA ASN A 182 -9.64 12.83 3.87
C ASN A 182 -9.87 12.27 2.46
N THR A 183 -9.59 13.07 1.43
CA THR A 183 -10.13 12.82 0.08
C THR A 183 -9.04 12.75 -0.97
N CYS A 184 -9.02 11.65 -1.72
CA CYS A 184 -8.18 11.42 -2.89
C CYS A 184 -8.97 11.65 -4.17
N CYS A 185 -8.43 12.49 -5.05
CA CYS A 185 -8.99 12.77 -6.37
C CYS A 185 -8.13 12.15 -7.46
N VAL A 186 -8.77 11.56 -8.48
CA VAL A 186 -8.07 11.02 -9.66
C VAL A 186 -8.40 11.89 -10.87
N PHE A 187 -7.38 12.38 -11.56
CA PHE A 187 -7.52 13.21 -12.77
C PHE A 187 -7.02 12.44 -13.99
N GLY A 188 -7.80 12.48 -15.06
CA GLY A 188 -7.41 11.91 -16.36
C GLY A 188 -6.54 12.88 -17.17
N LYS A 189 -5.99 12.40 -18.29
CA LYS A 189 -5.17 13.19 -19.23
C LYS A 189 -5.89 14.40 -19.84
N ASP A 190 -7.22 14.42 -19.81
CA ASP A 190 -8.03 15.57 -20.22
C ASP A 190 -8.24 16.59 -19.10
N GLY A 191 -7.58 16.41 -17.95
CA GLY A 191 -7.71 17.26 -16.77
C GLY A 191 -9.01 17.06 -15.98
N LYS A 192 -9.90 16.18 -16.42
CA LYS A 192 -11.18 15.95 -15.73
C LYS A 192 -11.01 15.07 -14.51
N LEU A 193 -11.75 15.41 -13.46
CA LEU A 193 -11.91 14.56 -12.28
C LEU A 193 -12.65 13.27 -12.67
N ARG A 194 -11.98 12.14 -12.52
CA ARG A 194 -12.48 10.80 -12.85
C ARG A 194 -13.05 10.08 -11.64
N ALA A 195 -12.49 10.32 -10.47
CA ALA A 195 -12.97 9.74 -9.23
C ALA A 195 -12.61 10.61 -8.03
N LYS A 196 -13.44 10.52 -6.99
CA LYS A 196 -13.24 11.13 -5.67
C LYS A 196 -13.45 10.05 -4.61
N HIS A 197 -12.39 9.68 -3.90
CA HIS A 197 -12.39 8.68 -2.85
C HIS A 197 -12.22 9.35 -1.48
N ARG A 198 -13.21 9.19 -0.61
CA ARG A 198 -13.10 9.59 0.80
C ARG A 198 -12.64 8.38 1.61
N LYS A 199 -11.59 8.55 2.41
CA LYS A 199 -11.01 7.51 3.28
C LYS A 199 -12.09 6.80 4.08
N LEU A 200 -12.16 5.48 3.96
CA LEU A 200 -13.22 4.69 4.59
C LEU A 200 -12.91 4.41 6.05
N HIS A 201 -11.66 4.04 6.33
CA HIS A 201 -11.22 3.67 7.66
C HIS A 201 -10.36 4.78 8.24
N LEU A 202 -10.95 5.56 9.16
CA LEU A 202 -10.26 6.65 9.83
C LEU A 202 -9.17 6.12 10.78
N PHE A 203 -8.07 6.85 10.87
CA PHE A 203 -6.92 6.49 11.69
C PHE A 203 -7.18 6.82 13.17
N ASP A 204 -7.84 5.89 13.84
CA ASP A 204 -8.09 5.94 15.28
C ASP A 204 -7.25 4.87 15.97
N ILE A 205 -6.12 5.28 16.55
CA ILE A 205 -5.22 4.39 17.28
C ILE A 205 -4.89 4.92 18.66
N ASP A 206 -4.70 3.99 19.59
CA ASP A 206 -4.16 4.26 20.91
C ASP A 206 -3.15 3.16 21.25
N ILE A 207 -1.86 3.48 21.12
CA ILE A 207 -0.75 2.61 21.48
C ILE A 207 -0.12 3.22 22.75
N PRO A 208 -0.42 2.67 23.94
CA PRO A 208 0.02 3.25 25.21
C PRO A 208 1.53 3.53 25.23
N GLY A 209 1.89 4.76 25.59
CA GLY A 209 3.28 5.21 25.70
C GLY A 209 3.99 5.46 24.36
N GLN A 210 3.32 5.31 23.21
CA GLN A 210 3.93 5.52 21.90
C GLN A 210 3.18 6.55 21.06
N ILE A 211 1.92 6.27 20.72
CA ILE A 211 1.13 7.16 19.85
C ILE A 211 -0.36 7.00 20.10
N THR A 212 -1.04 8.13 20.27
CA THR A 212 -2.49 8.21 20.30
C THR A 212 -2.91 9.24 19.26
N PHE A 213 -3.71 8.82 18.28
CA PHE A 213 -4.27 9.72 17.27
C PHE A 213 -5.69 9.27 16.95
N LYS A 214 -6.60 10.24 16.84
CA LYS A 214 -8.01 9.99 16.55
C LYS A 214 -8.46 10.92 15.44
N GLU A 215 -8.34 10.46 14.20
CA GLU A 215 -8.73 11.20 12.99
C GLU A 215 -10.24 11.51 13.00
N SER A 216 -11.04 10.60 13.58
CA SER A 216 -12.50 10.76 13.70
C SER A 216 -12.97 11.89 14.64
N LYS A 217 -12.06 12.54 15.38
CA LYS A 217 -12.39 13.76 16.13
C LYS A 217 -12.75 14.92 15.19
N THR A 218 -12.19 14.93 13.99
CA THR A 218 -12.33 16.04 13.05
C THR A 218 -12.85 15.60 11.69
N LEU A 219 -12.41 14.44 11.19
CA LEU A 219 -12.80 13.93 9.88
C LEU A 219 -13.97 12.94 9.97
N THR A 220 -14.71 12.86 8.88
CA THR A 220 -15.81 11.92 8.64
C THR A 220 -15.31 10.84 7.68
N ALA A 221 -15.70 9.60 7.93
CA ALA A 221 -15.43 8.48 7.03
C ALA A 221 -16.18 8.63 5.71
N GLY A 222 -15.59 8.13 4.62
CA GLY A 222 -16.32 7.85 3.39
C GLY A 222 -17.26 6.66 3.55
N GLU A 223 -18.14 6.49 2.56
CA GLU A 223 -19.18 5.45 2.61
C GLU A 223 -19.01 4.38 1.52
N ASN A 224 -18.19 4.63 0.50
CA ASN A 224 -18.12 3.79 -0.69
C ASN A 224 -16.69 3.50 -1.14
N PRO A 225 -16.33 2.24 -1.42
CA PRO A 225 -15.12 1.88 -2.16
C PRO A 225 -15.07 2.60 -3.51
N THR A 226 -13.87 2.98 -3.95
CA THR A 226 -13.69 3.73 -5.20
C THR A 226 -12.77 2.98 -6.16
N ILE A 227 -13.32 2.70 -7.33
CA ILE A 227 -12.61 2.08 -8.46
C ILE A 227 -12.81 2.97 -9.68
N VAL A 228 -11.76 3.15 -10.48
CA VAL A 228 -11.78 4.07 -11.62
C VAL A 228 -11.05 3.48 -12.81
N ASP A 229 -11.67 3.58 -13.98
CA ASP A 229 -11.04 3.23 -15.25
C ASP A 229 -10.22 4.41 -15.78
N THR A 230 -8.99 4.12 -16.15
CA THR A 230 -8.03 5.09 -16.68
C THR A 230 -7.29 4.49 -17.87
N ASP A 231 -6.53 5.31 -18.59
CA ASP A 231 -5.71 4.86 -19.72
C ASP A 231 -4.60 3.88 -19.32
N VAL A 232 -4.27 3.81 -18.02
CA VAL A 232 -3.26 2.88 -17.45
C VAL A 232 -3.90 1.65 -16.80
N GLY A 233 -5.21 1.49 -16.93
CA GLY A 233 -5.98 0.38 -16.37
C GLY A 233 -6.99 0.80 -15.30
N ARG A 234 -7.63 -0.18 -14.69
CA ARG A 234 -8.56 -0.01 -13.59
C ARG A 234 -7.82 0.10 -12.27
N ILE A 235 -8.05 1.17 -11.52
CA ILE A 235 -7.35 1.47 -10.27
C ILE A 235 -8.35 1.44 -9.11
N GLY A 236 -8.05 0.66 -8.07
CA GLY A 236 -8.72 0.74 -6.76
C GLY A 236 -8.00 1.73 -5.85
N ILE A 237 -8.75 2.62 -5.20
CA ILE A 237 -8.19 3.69 -4.35
C ILE A 237 -8.49 3.40 -2.88
N GLY A 238 -7.47 3.40 -2.04
CA GLY A 238 -7.60 3.49 -0.58
C GLY A 238 -6.67 4.57 -0.05
N ILE A 239 -6.86 5.03 1.19
CA ILE A 239 -5.95 6.00 1.81
C ILE A 239 -5.41 5.41 3.11
N CYS A 240 -4.09 5.28 3.17
CA CYS A 240 -3.32 4.98 4.38
C CYS A 240 -3.87 3.81 5.20
N TYR A 241 -4.65 4.10 6.25
CA TYR A 241 -5.20 3.11 7.17
C TYR A 241 -6.13 2.11 6.48
N ASP A 242 -6.72 2.47 5.34
CA ASP A 242 -7.49 1.55 4.48
C ASP A 242 -6.70 0.30 4.08
N ILE A 243 -5.36 0.38 3.99
CA ILE A 243 -4.52 -0.77 3.64
C ILE A 243 -4.61 -1.91 4.68
N ARG A 244 -5.03 -1.62 5.91
CA ARG A 244 -5.16 -2.61 6.98
C ARG A 244 -6.40 -3.50 6.86
N PHE A 245 -7.32 -3.18 5.96
CA PHE A 245 -8.60 -3.87 5.79
C PHE A 245 -8.58 -4.62 4.45
N GLU A 246 -8.24 -5.91 4.48
CA GLU A 246 -8.10 -6.75 3.28
C GLU A 246 -9.38 -6.83 2.46
N GLU A 247 -10.56 -6.71 3.09
CA GLU A 247 -11.86 -6.79 2.42
C GLU A 247 -11.98 -5.73 1.33
N LEU A 248 -11.39 -4.56 1.55
CA LEU A 248 -11.37 -3.48 0.56
C LEU A 248 -10.54 -3.88 -0.68
N ALA A 249 -9.36 -4.45 -0.47
CA ALA A 249 -8.51 -4.93 -1.56
C ALA A 249 -9.12 -6.14 -2.29
N MET A 250 -9.72 -7.07 -1.54
CA MET A 250 -10.44 -8.20 -2.11
C MET A 250 -11.60 -7.73 -3.00
N LEU A 251 -12.35 -6.73 -2.55
CA LEU A 251 -13.44 -6.13 -3.31
C LEU A 251 -12.92 -5.45 -4.59
N TYR A 252 -11.79 -4.74 -4.53
CA TYR A 252 -11.17 -4.15 -5.72
C TYR A 252 -10.68 -5.22 -6.71
N ALA A 253 -10.02 -6.27 -6.24
CA ALA A 253 -9.60 -7.40 -7.06
C ALA A 253 -10.80 -8.10 -7.72
N ALA A 254 -11.88 -8.35 -6.97
CA ALA A 254 -13.12 -8.94 -7.49
C ALA A 254 -13.82 -8.06 -8.53
N ARG A 255 -13.53 -6.75 -8.55
CA ARG A 255 -14.01 -5.78 -9.56
C ARG A 255 -13.00 -5.53 -10.68
N GLY A 256 -11.96 -6.36 -10.78
CA GLY A 256 -10.98 -6.32 -11.86
C GLY A 256 -10.00 -5.14 -11.78
N ALA A 257 -9.69 -4.64 -10.58
CA ALA A 257 -8.62 -3.67 -10.42
C ALA A 257 -7.27 -4.28 -10.84
N HIS A 258 -6.53 -3.59 -11.69
CA HIS A 258 -5.17 -3.95 -12.11
C HIS A 258 -4.12 -3.38 -11.14
N LEU A 259 -4.45 -2.28 -10.47
CA LEU A 259 -3.58 -1.56 -9.55
C LEU A 259 -4.38 -1.11 -8.33
N LEU A 260 -3.79 -1.24 -7.14
CA LEU A 260 -4.29 -0.63 -5.91
C LEU A 260 -3.36 0.52 -5.52
N CYS A 261 -3.92 1.71 -5.30
CA CYS A 261 -3.15 2.87 -4.87
C CYS A 261 -3.54 3.26 -3.44
N TYR A 262 -2.55 3.30 -2.56
CA TYR A 262 -2.69 3.75 -1.17
C TYR A 262 -1.76 4.93 -0.87
N PRO A 263 -2.14 6.18 -1.20
CA PRO A 263 -1.49 7.34 -0.61
C PRO A 263 -1.51 7.21 0.92
N GLY A 264 -0.37 7.37 1.57
CA GLY A 264 -0.30 7.21 3.01
C GLY A 264 0.84 7.97 3.68
N ALA A 265 0.61 8.35 4.93
CA ALA A 265 1.57 8.95 5.83
C ALA A 265 1.73 8.09 7.09
N PHE A 266 2.44 6.97 6.98
CA PHE A 266 2.72 6.11 8.12
C PHE A 266 3.72 6.77 9.08
N ASN A 267 3.49 6.60 10.38
CA ASN A 267 4.41 7.08 11.42
C ASN A 267 5.58 6.12 11.63
N MET A 268 6.62 6.58 12.34
CA MET A 268 7.83 5.80 12.60
C MET A 268 7.64 4.65 13.60
N THR A 269 6.51 4.57 14.29
CA THR A 269 6.18 3.45 15.19
C THR A 269 5.60 2.28 14.41
N THR A 270 4.61 2.55 13.56
CA THR A 270 3.86 1.53 12.82
C THR A 270 4.45 1.23 11.45
N GLY A 271 5.15 2.19 10.85
CA GLY A 271 5.78 2.11 9.52
C GLY A 271 6.77 0.94 9.39
N PRO A 272 7.83 0.89 10.21
CA PRO A 272 8.86 -0.16 10.10
C PRO A 272 8.32 -1.59 10.22
N LEU A 273 7.21 -1.77 10.94
CA LEU A 273 6.61 -3.08 11.17
C LEU A 273 5.59 -3.46 10.10
N HIS A 274 4.81 -2.49 9.60
CA HIS A 274 3.60 -2.79 8.83
C HIS A 274 3.60 -2.26 7.41
N TRP A 275 4.38 -1.23 7.06
CA TRP A 275 4.25 -0.57 5.76
C TRP A 275 4.58 -1.53 4.60
N GLU A 276 5.75 -2.16 4.63
CA GLU A 276 6.16 -3.12 3.59
C GLU A 276 5.32 -4.40 3.62
N LEU A 277 5.02 -4.90 4.83
CA LEU A 277 4.25 -6.12 5.01
C LEU A 277 2.86 -6.00 4.41
N LEU A 278 2.12 -4.94 4.75
CA LEU A 278 0.73 -4.77 4.32
C LEU A 278 0.65 -4.56 2.81
N GLN A 279 1.50 -3.70 2.23
CA GLN A 279 1.45 -3.46 0.78
C GLN A 279 1.79 -4.69 -0.06
N ARG A 280 2.68 -5.58 0.42
CA ARG A 280 3.01 -6.83 -0.27
C ARG A 280 1.93 -7.91 -0.12
N ALA A 281 1.12 -7.80 0.95
CA ALA A 281 0.03 -8.73 1.21
C ALA A 281 -1.25 -8.39 0.45
N ARG A 282 -1.39 -7.15 -0.03
CA ARG A 282 -2.48 -6.70 -0.91
C ARG A 282 -2.14 -7.01 -2.37
#